data_AF-A0A6I9MNA2-F1
#
_entry.id   AF-A0A6I9MNA2-F1
#
_cell.length_a   1.000
_cell.length_b   1.000
_cell.length_c   1.000
_cell.angle_alpha   90.00
_cell.angle_beta   90.00
_cell.angle_gamma   90.00
#
_symmetry.space_group_name_H-M   'P 1'
#
loop_
_entity.id
_entity.type
_entity.pdbx_description
1 polymer ?
#
loop_
_entity_poly.entity_id
_entity_poly.type
_entity_poly.pdbx_seq_one_letter_code
_entity_poly.pdbx_strand_id
1 'polypeptide(L)'
;MSLVSSVYTVQSVSQDGMGKLRITEKGLKLEGASEFLEPLYAKEIQSKPGRPLFLQSSRNVSVNIVNSKNQLLTQLVTGSSGFKAKGKFFEVKSTSGKLLFSADEQEVVVGAERLRVMGAEGAVFSKSVETPHVRAEPFKELRLESPPRS
;
A
#
# COMPACT_ATOMS: atom_id res chain seq x y z
N MET A 1 31.56 16.55 -5.82
CA MET A 1 30.63 17.66 -6.11
C MET A 1 30.50 17.74 -7.62
N SER A 2 29.38 17.30 -8.17
CA SER A 2 29.19 17.21 -9.63
C SER A 2 27.85 17.86 -9.99
N LEU A 3 27.90 18.92 -10.81
CA LEU A 3 26.72 19.40 -11.51
C LEU A 3 26.44 18.44 -12.67
N VAL A 4 25.18 18.06 -12.85
CA VAL A 4 24.70 17.50 -14.12
C VAL A 4 23.53 18.38 -14.57
N SER A 5 23.69 18.99 -15.74
CA SER A 5 22.76 19.92 -16.37
C SER A 5 22.38 19.43 -17.77
N SER A 6 21.25 19.96 -18.29
CA SER A 6 20.77 19.96 -19.70
C SER A 6 19.98 18.70 -20.12
N VAL A 7 18.90 18.75 -20.92
CA VAL A 7 18.21 19.86 -21.65
C VAL A 7 16.69 19.83 -21.36
N TYR A 8 15.96 20.88 -21.72
CA TYR A 8 14.52 21.08 -21.54
C TYR A 8 13.59 20.48 -22.62
N THR A 9 12.30 20.34 -22.26
CA THR A 9 11.19 20.86 -23.09
C THR A 9 10.43 21.91 -22.27
N VAL A 10 10.60 23.21 -22.58
CA VAL A 10 9.87 24.28 -21.89
C VAL A 10 8.72 24.77 -22.75
N GLN A 11 7.50 24.81 -22.21
CA GLN A 11 6.39 25.53 -22.83
C GLN A 11 6.18 26.96 -22.26
N SER A 12 6.95 27.38 -21.24
CA SER A 12 7.08 28.79 -20.83
C SER A 12 8.14 28.96 -19.73
N VAL A 13 9.13 29.84 -19.94
CA VAL A 13 9.96 30.39 -18.84
C VAL A 13 9.44 31.80 -18.56
N SER A 14 9.22 32.10 -17.28
CA SER A 14 8.87 33.43 -16.79
C SER A 14 9.97 33.95 -15.86
N GLN A 15 9.96 35.25 -15.56
CA GLN A 15 10.90 35.87 -14.62
C GLN A 15 10.84 35.22 -13.21
N ASP A 16 9.68 34.65 -12.87
CA ASP A 16 9.40 33.95 -11.61
C ASP A 16 9.59 32.42 -11.68
N GLY A 17 10.06 31.84 -12.80
CA GLY A 17 10.36 30.41 -12.94
C GLY A 17 9.78 29.71 -14.18
N MET A 18 9.94 28.38 -14.23
CA MET A 18 9.56 27.52 -15.38
C MET A 18 8.09 27.12 -15.32
N GLY A 19 7.21 27.77 -16.07
CA GLY A 19 5.78 27.48 -16.09
C GLY A 19 5.16 27.56 -14.70
N LYS A 20 4.65 26.42 -14.18
CA LYS A 20 4.06 26.31 -12.83
C LYS A 20 5.07 25.97 -11.73
N LEU A 21 6.37 25.89 -12.04
CA LEU A 21 7.45 25.70 -11.09
C LEU A 21 7.99 27.07 -10.65
N ARG A 22 7.89 27.37 -9.35
CA ARG A 22 8.53 28.52 -8.70
C ARG A 22 9.72 28.05 -7.89
N ILE A 23 10.88 28.67 -8.08
CA ILE A 23 12.04 28.49 -7.20
C ILE A 23 11.95 29.54 -6.10
N THR A 24 12.07 29.11 -4.84
CA THR A 24 12.01 29.99 -3.66
C THR A 24 13.17 29.67 -2.72
N GLU A 25 13.44 30.53 -1.76
CA GLU A 25 14.42 30.28 -0.68
C GLU A 25 14.14 28.98 0.10
N LYS A 26 12.87 28.53 0.11
CA LYS A 26 12.42 27.29 0.76
C LYS A 26 12.48 26.06 -0.17
N GLY A 27 13.00 26.21 -1.38
CA GLY A 27 13.07 25.19 -2.42
C GLY A 27 12.02 25.35 -3.52
N LEU A 28 11.70 24.23 -4.18
CA LEU A 28 10.82 24.17 -5.34
C LEU A 28 9.34 24.13 -4.94
N LYS A 29 8.52 25.01 -5.52
CA LYS A 29 7.07 25.11 -5.28
C LYS A 29 6.31 24.87 -6.58
N LEU A 30 5.34 23.97 -6.56
CA LEU A 30 4.43 23.71 -7.68
C LEU A 30 3.13 24.50 -7.51
N GLU A 31 2.78 25.30 -8.51
CA GLU A 31 1.56 26.11 -8.53
C GLU A 31 0.43 25.48 -9.37
N GLY A 32 0.65 24.27 -9.88
CA GLY A 32 -0.37 23.38 -10.43
C GLY A 32 0.25 22.11 -11.04
N ALA A 33 -0.53 21.39 -11.86
CA ALA A 33 -0.07 20.19 -12.55
C ALA A 33 1.24 20.45 -13.32
N SER A 34 2.26 19.65 -13.01
CA SER A 34 3.64 19.75 -13.48
C SER A 34 4.20 18.34 -13.63
N GLU A 35 5.01 18.09 -14.64
CA GLU A 35 5.62 16.79 -14.93
C GLU A 35 7.15 16.89 -14.87
N PHE A 36 7.81 15.79 -14.51
CA PHE A 36 9.26 15.68 -14.46
C PHE A 36 9.69 14.56 -15.42
N LEU A 37 10.61 14.87 -16.34
CA LEU A 37 11.16 13.89 -17.28
C LEU A 37 12.11 12.91 -16.60
N GLU A 38 12.85 13.40 -15.60
CA GLU A 38 13.85 12.66 -14.82
C GLU A 38 13.38 12.49 -13.36
N PRO A 39 13.96 11.53 -12.60
CA PRO A 39 13.59 11.32 -11.20
C PRO A 39 13.77 12.57 -10.33
N LEU A 40 12.69 12.99 -9.66
CA LEU A 40 12.74 14.07 -8.68
C LEU A 40 13.29 13.55 -7.34
N TYR A 41 14.51 13.96 -6.99
CA TYR A 41 15.08 13.76 -5.66
C TYR A 41 14.77 14.96 -4.77
N ALA A 42 13.97 14.73 -3.71
CA ALA A 42 13.61 15.74 -2.73
C ALA A 42 13.85 15.22 -1.31
N LYS A 43 14.35 16.09 -0.43
CA LYS A 43 14.47 15.78 1.02
C LYS A 43 13.09 15.62 1.68
N GLU A 44 12.11 16.37 1.19
CA GLU A 44 10.75 16.42 1.70
C GLU A 44 9.80 16.76 0.55
N ILE A 45 8.61 16.15 0.54
CA ILE A 45 7.51 16.48 -0.36
C ILE A 45 6.29 16.73 0.50
N GLN A 46 5.79 17.97 0.49
CA GLN A 46 4.65 18.39 1.30
C GLN A 46 3.57 19.05 0.45
N SER A 47 2.32 18.86 0.87
CA SER A 47 1.16 19.62 0.39
C SER A 47 1.09 21.01 1.04
N LYS A 48 0.15 21.85 0.59
CA LYS A 48 -0.16 23.11 1.30
C LYS A 48 -0.75 22.79 2.69
N PRO A 49 -0.50 23.62 3.72
CA PRO A 49 -1.09 23.43 5.05
C PRO A 49 -2.60 23.21 4.99
N GLY A 50 -3.09 22.23 5.76
CA GLY A 50 -4.51 21.84 5.79
C GLY A 50 -5.02 21.14 4.52
N ARG A 51 -4.16 20.75 3.57
CA ARG A 51 -4.54 19.97 2.38
C ARG A 51 -3.79 18.63 2.34
N PRO A 52 -4.41 17.54 1.85
CA PRO A 52 -3.72 16.27 1.63
C PRO A 52 -2.69 16.37 0.50
N LEU A 53 -1.71 15.47 0.54
CA LEU A 53 -0.81 15.19 -0.59
C LEU A 53 -1.41 14.04 -1.40
N PHE A 54 -1.69 14.29 -2.68
CA PHE A 54 -2.19 13.27 -3.61
C PHE A 54 -1.03 12.71 -4.46
N LEU A 55 -0.98 11.39 -4.58
CA LEU A 55 -0.09 10.66 -5.49
C LEU A 55 -0.95 9.90 -6.48
N GLN A 56 -0.95 10.31 -7.74
CA GLN A 56 -1.68 9.67 -8.84
C GLN A 56 -0.69 9.22 -9.90
N SER A 57 -0.85 7.99 -10.39
CA SER A 57 0.08 7.37 -11.34
C SER A 57 -0.69 6.39 -12.25
N SER A 58 -0.28 6.32 -13.52
CA SER A 58 -0.73 5.30 -14.48
C SER A 58 0.03 3.97 -14.35
N ARG A 59 1.06 3.93 -13.49
CA ARG A 59 1.91 2.77 -13.19
C ARG A 59 1.92 2.49 -11.69
N ASN A 60 2.44 1.34 -11.29
CA ASN A 60 2.57 0.97 -9.88
C ASN A 60 3.34 2.03 -9.08
N VAL A 61 2.88 2.31 -7.86
CA VAL A 61 3.53 3.21 -6.90
C VAL A 61 4.13 2.36 -5.78
N SER A 62 5.40 2.60 -5.46
CA SER A 62 6.13 1.90 -4.39
C SER A 62 6.61 2.90 -3.35
N VAL A 63 6.20 2.72 -2.10
CA VAL A 63 6.70 3.45 -0.93
C VAL A 63 7.69 2.54 -0.21
N ASN A 64 8.96 2.96 -0.16
CA ASN A 64 10.06 2.20 0.44
C ASN A 64 10.61 2.92 1.66
N ILE A 65 10.67 2.23 2.80
CA ILE A 65 11.34 2.70 4.01
C ILE A 65 12.69 1.97 4.08
N VAL A 66 13.79 2.72 4.11
CA VAL A 66 15.15 2.20 4.22
C VAL A 66 15.81 2.62 5.53
N ASN A 67 16.79 1.85 6.00
CA ASN A 67 17.62 2.24 7.14
C ASN A 67 18.79 3.16 6.73
N SER A 68 19.60 3.58 7.70
CA SER A 68 20.82 4.40 7.48
C SER A 68 21.91 3.72 6.62
N LYS A 69 21.81 2.41 6.37
CA LYS A 69 22.67 1.64 5.45
C LYS A 69 22.01 1.43 4.08
N ASN A 70 20.94 2.17 3.78
CA ASN A 70 20.12 2.06 2.57
C ASN A 70 19.50 0.67 2.32
N GLN A 71 19.32 -0.13 3.38
CA GLN A 71 18.68 -1.45 3.31
C GLN A 71 17.17 -1.30 3.50
N LEU A 72 16.37 -1.98 2.67
CA LEU A 72 14.91 -1.95 2.72
C LEU A 72 14.38 -2.60 4.02
N LEU A 73 13.63 -1.81 4.81
CA LEU A 73 12.95 -2.26 6.03
C LEU A 73 11.49 -2.63 5.76
N THR A 74 10.78 -1.77 5.04
CA THR A 74 9.36 -1.92 4.73
C THR A 74 9.06 -1.40 3.33
N GLN A 75 8.18 -2.08 2.61
CA GLN A 75 7.71 -1.69 1.28
C GLN A 75 6.19 -1.84 1.20
N LEU A 76 5.53 -0.83 0.64
CA LEU A 76 4.15 -0.90 0.19
C LEU A 76 4.12 -0.61 -1.31
N VAL A 77 3.63 -1.55 -2.12
CA VAL A 77 3.41 -1.37 -3.56
C VAL A 77 1.92 -1.41 -3.84
N THR A 78 1.42 -0.48 -4.65
CA THR A 78 0.05 -0.50 -5.16
C THR A 78 0.06 -0.37 -6.69
N GLY A 79 -0.92 -1.00 -7.35
CA GLY A 79 -1.06 -1.01 -8.80
C GLY A 79 -2.45 -1.47 -9.23
N SER A 80 -2.66 -1.66 -10.54
CA SER A 80 -3.96 -2.08 -11.10
C SER A 80 -4.45 -3.43 -10.58
N SER A 81 -3.55 -4.31 -10.12
CA SER A 81 -3.86 -5.62 -9.55
C SER A 81 -4.06 -5.61 -8.02
N GLY A 82 -4.11 -4.44 -7.37
CA GLY A 82 -4.19 -4.30 -5.91
C GLY A 82 -2.84 -3.97 -5.24
N PHE A 83 -2.74 -4.23 -3.93
CA PHE A 83 -1.60 -3.86 -3.10
C PHE A 83 -0.77 -5.06 -2.61
N LYS A 84 0.51 -4.81 -2.33
CA LYS A 84 1.45 -5.76 -1.73
C LYS A 84 2.23 -5.04 -0.63
N ALA A 85 2.30 -5.64 0.56
CA ALA A 85 3.09 -5.15 1.67
C ALA A 85 4.22 -6.14 2.00
N LYS A 86 5.40 -5.61 2.37
CA LYS A 86 6.53 -6.36 2.93
C LYS A 86 7.05 -5.58 4.13
N GLY A 87 7.12 -6.21 5.29
CA GLY A 87 7.59 -5.61 6.54
C GLY A 87 7.41 -6.59 7.69
N LYS A 88 7.74 -6.16 8.91
CA LYS A 88 7.61 -7.01 10.11
C LYS A 88 6.17 -7.15 10.64
N PHE A 89 5.31 -6.20 10.31
CA PHE A 89 3.94 -6.11 10.80
C PHE A 89 3.08 -5.39 9.76
N PHE A 90 1.86 -5.88 9.54
CA PHE A 90 0.84 -5.24 8.73
C PHE A 90 -0.50 -5.29 9.46
N GLU A 91 -1.25 -4.20 9.44
CA GLU A 91 -2.53 -4.07 10.15
C GLU A 91 -3.58 -3.38 9.29
N VAL A 92 -4.82 -3.89 9.36
CA VAL A 92 -6.03 -3.27 8.82
C VAL A 92 -7.01 -3.08 9.96
N LYS A 93 -7.38 -1.82 10.21
CA LYS A 93 -8.41 -1.39 11.16
C LYS A 93 -9.64 -0.87 10.43
N SER A 94 -10.81 -1.00 11.06
CA SER A 94 -12.03 -0.31 10.66
C SER A 94 -11.90 1.20 10.87
N THR A 95 -12.84 1.98 10.34
CA THR A 95 -12.96 3.42 10.60
C THR A 95 -13.20 3.76 12.07
N SER A 96 -13.68 2.82 12.88
CA SER A 96 -13.81 2.93 14.34
C SER A 96 -12.58 2.46 15.12
N GLY A 97 -11.50 2.05 14.45
CA GLY A 97 -10.26 1.59 15.07
C GLY A 97 -10.24 0.11 15.48
N LYS A 98 -11.33 -0.64 15.32
CA LYS A 98 -11.39 -2.09 15.58
C LYS A 98 -10.48 -2.82 14.60
N LEU A 99 -9.62 -3.71 15.13
CA LEU A 99 -8.78 -4.60 14.32
C LEU A 99 -9.64 -5.52 13.44
N LEU A 100 -9.33 -5.58 12.14
CA LEU A 100 -9.98 -6.47 11.18
C LEU A 100 -9.03 -7.56 10.68
N PHE A 101 -7.76 -7.21 10.46
CA PHE A 101 -6.71 -8.12 10.04
C PHE A 101 -5.35 -7.63 10.55
N SER A 102 -4.50 -8.52 11.06
CA SER A 102 -3.06 -8.24 11.20
C SER A 102 -2.22 -9.47 10.88
N ALA A 103 -0.97 -9.24 10.48
CA ALA A 103 0.00 -10.30 10.22
C ALA A 103 1.42 -9.84 10.58
N ASP A 104 2.18 -10.75 11.21
CA ASP A 104 3.61 -10.62 11.48
C ASP A 104 4.33 -11.97 11.23
N GLU A 105 5.51 -12.16 11.83
CA GLU A 105 6.30 -13.39 11.71
C GLU A 105 5.80 -14.52 12.63
N GLN A 106 4.90 -14.22 13.57
CA GLN A 106 4.41 -15.14 14.61
C GLN A 106 2.98 -15.61 14.31
N GLU A 107 2.08 -14.70 13.94
CA GLU A 107 0.67 -15.01 13.73
C GLU A 107 -0.04 -14.17 12.64
N VAL A 108 -1.24 -14.62 12.28
CA VAL A 108 -2.19 -13.87 11.46
C VAL A 108 -3.52 -13.83 12.22
N VAL A 109 -3.97 -12.63 12.56
CA VAL A 109 -5.21 -12.39 13.31
C VAL A 109 -6.29 -11.90 12.36
N VAL A 110 -7.49 -12.49 12.43
CA VAL A 110 -8.67 -12.06 11.66
C VAL A 110 -9.79 -11.66 12.64
N GLY A 111 -9.96 -10.34 12.83
CA GLY A 111 -10.90 -9.74 13.79
C GLY A 111 -12.32 -9.50 13.26
N ALA A 112 -12.67 -10.12 12.12
CA ALA A 112 -13.96 -9.95 11.48
C ALA A 112 -15.08 -10.71 12.21
N GLU A 113 -16.25 -10.09 12.38
CA GLU A 113 -17.43 -10.71 13.03
C GLU A 113 -18.01 -11.89 12.25
N ARG A 114 -17.74 -11.95 10.95
CA ARG A 114 -18.15 -13.04 10.06
C ARG A 114 -17.00 -13.34 9.10
N LEU A 115 -16.38 -14.49 9.26
CA LEU A 115 -15.44 -15.04 8.29
C LEU A 115 -16.21 -15.88 7.26
N ARG A 116 -15.97 -15.64 5.97
CA ARG A 116 -16.43 -16.49 4.87
C ARG A 116 -15.22 -16.99 4.09
N VAL A 117 -15.15 -18.30 3.89
CA VAL A 117 -14.10 -18.92 3.06
C VAL A 117 -14.77 -19.44 1.80
N MET A 118 -14.37 -18.91 0.64
CA MET A 118 -15.00 -19.19 -0.66
C MET A 118 -14.10 -19.99 -1.61
N GLY A 119 -13.00 -20.57 -1.11
CA GLY A 119 -12.19 -21.51 -1.90
C GLY A 119 -12.98 -22.80 -2.18
N ALA A 120 -12.70 -23.46 -3.29
CA ALA A 120 -13.37 -24.71 -3.66
C ALA A 120 -13.21 -25.80 -2.58
N GLU A 121 -12.03 -25.87 -1.96
CA GLU A 121 -11.70 -26.78 -0.85
C GLU A 121 -12.07 -26.21 0.55
N GLY A 122 -12.76 -25.07 0.61
CA GLY A 122 -13.11 -24.41 1.87
C GLY A 122 -11.89 -24.02 2.71
N ALA A 123 -11.89 -24.43 3.98
CA ALA A 123 -10.78 -24.25 4.92
C ALA A 123 -10.42 -25.59 5.58
N VAL A 124 -9.13 -25.93 5.58
CA VAL A 124 -8.59 -27.13 6.24
C VAL A 124 -7.98 -26.72 7.59
N PHE A 125 -8.41 -27.38 8.65
CA PHE A 125 -7.87 -27.21 10.00
C PHE A 125 -7.06 -28.44 10.39
N SER A 126 -5.81 -28.26 10.81
CA SER A 126 -4.90 -29.36 11.20
C SER A 126 -5.13 -29.90 12.62
N LYS A 127 -6.08 -29.32 13.35
CA LYS A 127 -6.50 -29.70 14.71
C LYS A 127 -8.03 -29.68 14.78
N SER A 128 -8.58 -30.22 15.86
CA SER A 128 -10.01 -30.20 16.15
C SER A 128 -10.59 -28.79 16.10
N VAL A 129 -11.77 -28.65 15.50
CA VAL A 129 -12.60 -27.44 15.54
C VAL A 129 -13.75 -27.70 16.49
N GLU A 130 -13.89 -26.86 17.52
CA GLU A 130 -15.03 -26.88 18.43
C GLU A 130 -16.07 -25.84 17.98
N THR A 131 -17.32 -26.25 17.83
CA THR A 131 -18.45 -25.36 17.52
C THR A 131 -19.75 -25.98 18.02
N PRO A 132 -20.68 -25.20 18.60
CA PRO A 132 -21.99 -25.71 18.99
C PRO A 132 -22.90 -26.05 17.80
N HIS A 133 -22.59 -25.56 16.60
CA HIS A 133 -23.42 -25.74 15.40
C HIS A 133 -22.58 -25.94 14.14
N VAL A 134 -22.99 -26.89 13.29
CA VAL A 134 -22.49 -27.09 11.92
C VAL A 134 -23.70 -27.23 11.00
N ARG A 135 -23.69 -26.55 9.85
CA ARG A 135 -24.82 -26.53 8.92
C ARG A 135 -24.34 -26.26 7.48
N ALA A 136 -24.89 -26.98 6.51
CA ALA A 136 -24.76 -26.64 5.09
C ALA A 136 -25.65 -25.45 4.69
N GLU A 137 -25.42 -24.91 3.49
CA GLU A 137 -26.37 -23.99 2.86
C GLU A 137 -27.75 -24.66 2.64
N PRO A 138 -28.85 -23.90 2.58
CA PRO A 138 -30.16 -24.45 2.24
C PRO A 138 -30.10 -25.29 0.96
N PHE A 139 -30.74 -26.46 0.98
CA PHE A 139 -30.79 -27.42 -0.15
C PHE A 139 -29.44 -28.05 -0.54
N LYS A 140 -28.38 -27.90 0.26
CA LYS A 140 -27.13 -28.66 0.13
C LYS A 140 -26.97 -29.68 1.25
N GLU A 141 -26.30 -30.80 0.93
CA GLU A 141 -25.90 -31.81 1.90
C GLU A 141 -24.77 -31.27 2.80
N LEU A 142 -24.82 -31.59 4.09
CA LEU A 142 -23.68 -31.35 5.00
C LEU A 142 -22.72 -32.54 4.92
N ARG A 143 -21.57 -32.33 4.29
CA ARG A 143 -20.48 -33.31 4.24
C ARG A 143 -19.44 -33.01 5.30
N LEU A 144 -19.00 -34.04 6.00
CA LEU A 144 -17.92 -34.01 6.97
C LEU A 144 -16.92 -35.09 6.54
N GLU A 145 -15.77 -34.65 6.04
CA GLU A 145 -14.73 -35.53 5.50
C GLU A 145 -13.48 -35.45 6.38
N SER A 146 -12.83 -36.59 6.62
CA SER A 146 -11.54 -36.61 7.33
C SER A 146 -10.41 -36.26 6.36
N PRO A 147 -9.41 -35.45 6.77
CA PRO A 147 -8.24 -35.20 5.94
C PRO A 147 -7.57 -36.52 5.49
N PRO A 148 -7.05 -36.60 4.26
CA PRO A 148 -6.32 -37.78 3.81
C PRO A 148 -5.10 -38.02 4.72
N ARG A 149 -4.88 -39.28 5.10
CA ARG A 149 -3.72 -39.67 5.93
C ARG A 149 -2.45 -39.55 5.09
N SER A 150 -1.52 -38.70 5.54
CA SER A 150 -0.15 -38.57 5.04
C SER A 150 0.77 -39.65 5.61
#